data_AF-A0A1Z9TZ22-F1
#
_entry.id   AF-A0A1Z9TZ22-F1
#
_cell.length_a   1.000
_cell.length_b   1.000
_cell.length_c   1.000
_cell.angle_alpha   90.00
_cell.angle_beta   90.00
_cell.angle_gamma   90.00
#
_symmetry.space_group_name_H-M   'P 1'
#
loop_
_entity.id
_entity.type
_entity.pdbx_description
1 polymer ?
#
loop_
_entity_poly.entity_id
_entity_poly.type
_entity_poly.pdbx_seq_one_letter_code
_entity_poly.pdbx_strand_id
1 'polypeptide(L)'
;ELVAHTLSFFEAISIEGEWIDEWTSSQVIDSDSWNSNTITHYDNDEMWAVAENGADSWNPGFWSKYDWTWNSEELYYCQSTFAAETEADALSADSANATDLDTGCGGFPWSQMDHAHDDHDDHDEMVCYDMNTHTVDTSLTTESDCQAAGLMWTAANSGPGGDDHSDEEEHHAMGAVVIHIEAEGDYGFVLPNDIQMYIVMGDGGHDDHDDHDDHGDDDHDDHGDDDHDDHGDDDDEIVAGDDEDGFTYDPHSWLSPIAFEAQVNVVLDSLSSTFPNGTSVFTENAASYSVQLMGLHERFTAAFGEDGTCDMAGQDKTIVANHNAYSYMSVQYDIDIITLHGLDPEGEPSPADIAEVVESIEEKGITVLFVEEYTDQTAVNSIVEQTGVSLEILYTMEMAPSDSSDNYLSMMNKNLENIISGCGC
;
A
#
# COMPACT_ATOMS: atom_id res chain seq x y z
N GLU A 1 30.17 -31.94 20.08
CA GLU A 1 30.66 -31.09 18.99
C GLU A 1 29.52 -30.89 18.02
N LEU A 2 28.81 -29.77 18.16
CA LEU A 2 27.89 -29.28 17.14
C LEU A 2 28.72 -28.30 16.29
N VAL A 3 28.90 -28.65 15.03
CA VAL A 3 29.47 -27.75 14.03
C VAL A 3 28.38 -26.74 13.71
N ALA A 4 28.57 -25.50 14.14
CA ALA A 4 27.82 -24.37 13.61
C ALA A 4 28.17 -24.26 12.14
N HIS A 5 27.26 -24.66 11.25
CA HIS A 5 27.22 -24.05 9.94
C HIS A 5 26.58 -22.69 10.16
N THR A 6 27.41 -21.65 10.12
CA THR A 6 26.97 -20.29 9.83
C THR A 6 26.17 -20.36 8.53
N LEU A 7 24.86 -20.21 8.65
CA LEU A 7 24.02 -19.82 7.53
C LEU A 7 24.48 -18.40 7.16
N SER A 8 25.17 -18.28 6.04
CA SER A 8 25.36 -16.99 5.39
C SER A 8 23.97 -16.58 4.92
N PHE A 9 23.34 -15.63 5.61
CA PHE A 9 22.31 -14.83 4.99
C PHE A 9 22.98 -14.17 3.79
N PHE A 10 22.45 -14.33 2.58
CA PHE A 10 22.86 -13.47 1.46
C PHE A 10 22.24 -12.11 1.76
N GLU A 11 23.03 -11.22 2.35
CA GLU A 11 22.69 -9.82 2.54
C GLU A 11 22.61 -9.19 1.15
N ALA A 12 21.49 -8.56 0.80
CA ALA A 12 21.29 -7.96 -0.52
C ALA A 12 22.45 -7.03 -0.91
N ILE A 13 22.70 -6.87 -2.22
CA ILE A 13 23.74 -5.96 -2.69
C ILE A 13 23.45 -4.53 -2.19
N SER A 14 24.44 -3.88 -1.61
CA SER A 14 24.26 -2.61 -0.87
C SER A 14 23.85 -1.41 -1.72
N ILE A 15 23.85 -1.56 -3.04
CA ILE A 15 23.56 -0.51 -4.03
C ILE A 15 22.36 -0.86 -4.92
N GLU A 16 21.50 -1.78 -4.46
CA GLU A 16 20.22 -2.08 -5.11
C GLU A 16 19.39 -0.80 -5.29
N GLY A 17 18.85 -0.63 -6.50
CA GLY A 17 18.10 0.56 -6.91
C GLY A 17 18.28 0.90 -8.39
N GLU A 18 17.58 1.95 -8.81
CA GLU A 18 17.71 2.54 -10.14
C GLU A 18 18.57 3.79 -10.08
N TRP A 19 19.61 3.79 -10.91
CA TRP A 19 20.58 4.87 -10.96
C TRP A 19 20.73 5.41 -12.38
N ILE A 20 21.09 6.67 -12.50
CA ILE A 20 21.47 7.31 -13.75
C ILE A 20 22.95 7.67 -13.63
N ASP A 21 23.76 7.19 -14.57
CA ASP A 21 25.17 7.58 -14.62
C ASP A 21 25.36 8.95 -15.30
N GLU A 22 26.57 9.52 -15.15
CA GLU A 22 26.96 10.79 -15.78
C GLU A 22 26.77 10.84 -17.32
N TRP A 23 26.56 9.70 -17.97
CA TRP A 23 26.29 9.56 -19.40
C TRP A 23 24.81 9.41 -19.72
N THR A 24 23.92 9.67 -18.76
CA THR A 24 22.47 9.49 -18.86
C THR A 24 22.05 8.05 -19.12
N SER A 25 22.90 7.07 -18.81
CA SER A 25 22.57 5.65 -18.94
C SER A 25 21.96 5.15 -17.65
N SER A 26 20.81 4.49 -17.75
CA SER A 26 20.17 3.82 -16.62
C SER A 26 20.97 2.59 -16.19
N GLN A 27 21.14 2.46 -14.88
CA GLN A 27 21.79 1.35 -14.18
C GLN A 27 20.77 0.80 -13.18
N VAL A 28 20.09 -0.27 -13.57
CA VAL A 28 19.14 -0.97 -12.70
C VAL A 28 19.88 -2.10 -12.01
N ILE A 29 19.98 -2.04 -10.68
CA ILE A 29 20.70 -3.03 -9.88
C ILE A 29 19.71 -3.66 -8.92
N ASP A 30 19.61 -4.98 -8.95
CA ASP A 30 18.83 -5.77 -8.00
C ASP A 30 19.71 -6.86 -7.37
N SER A 31 19.13 -7.71 -6.51
CA SER A 31 19.89 -8.76 -5.81
C SER A 31 20.57 -9.78 -6.72
N ASP A 32 20.04 -9.98 -7.94
CA ASP A 32 20.42 -11.02 -8.89
C ASP A 32 20.90 -10.46 -10.24
N SER A 33 20.80 -9.15 -10.48
CA SER A 33 21.08 -8.54 -11.77
C SER A 33 21.67 -7.13 -11.70
N TRP A 34 22.47 -6.82 -12.71
CA TRP A 34 22.96 -5.47 -12.99
C TRP A 34 22.67 -5.19 -14.47
N ASN A 35 21.65 -4.38 -14.72
CA ASN A 35 21.00 -4.23 -16.03
C ASN A 35 20.61 -5.60 -16.60
N SER A 36 21.05 -5.90 -17.82
CA SER A 36 20.80 -7.19 -18.47
C SER A 36 21.75 -8.32 -18.00
N ASN A 37 22.65 -8.08 -17.05
CA ASN A 37 23.67 -9.04 -16.65
C ASN A 37 23.28 -9.72 -15.34
N THR A 38 23.45 -11.05 -15.25
CA THR A 38 23.05 -11.83 -14.07
C THR A 38 24.19 -11.84 -13.05
N ILE A 39 24.00 -11.21 -11.90
CA ILE A 39 24.95 -11.25 -10.78
C ILE A 39 25.01 -12.67 -10.24
N THR A 40 26.23 -13.14 -9.99
CA THR A 40 26.49 -14.49 -9.48
C THR A 40 27.19 -14.49 -8.13
N HIS A 41 27.99 -13.44 -7.89
CA HIS A 41 28.80 -13.25 -6.71
C HIS A 41 28.92 -11.75 -6.46
N TYR A 42 28.88 -11.35 -5.20
CA TYR A 42 29.24 -10.01 -4.76
C TYR A 42 29.76 -10.06 -3.33
N ASP A 43 30.43 -8.98 -2.93
CA ASP A 43 30.92 -8.77 -1.57
C ASP A 43 30.69 -7.29 -1.22
N ASN A 44 29.78 -7.02 -0.28
CA ASN A 44 29.45 -5.66 0.12
C ASN A 44 30.56 -5.00 0.94
N ASP A 45 31.35 -5.78 1.70
CA ASP A 45 32.45 -5.26 2.51
C ASP A 45 33.61 -4.81 1.61
N GLU A 46 33.85 -5.56 0.53
CA GLU A 46 34.90 -5.27 -0.46
C GLU A 46 34.38 -4.48 -1.68
N MET A 47 33.08 -4.19 -1.73
CA MET A 47 32.37 -3.38 -2.73
C MET A 47 32.57 -3.82 -4.19
N TRP A 48 32.32 -5.09 -4.49
CA TRP A 48 32.38 -5.60 -5.87
C TRP A 48 31.31 -6.66 -6.17
N ALA A 49 30.97 -6.81 -7.44
CA ALA A 49 30.07 -7.82 -7.99
C ALA A 49 30.63 -8.42 -9.30
N VAL A 50 30.31 -9.69 -9.55
CA VAL A 50 30.61 -10.40 -10.80
C VAL A 50 29.31 -10.90 -11.40
N ALA A 51 29.11 -10.58 -12.68
CA ALA A 51 27.90 -10.93 -13.42
C ALA A 51 28.21 -11.60 -14.76
N GLU A 52 27.36 -12.54 -15.16
CA GLU A 52 27.32 -13.10 -16.51
C GLU A 52 26.60 -12.13 -17.45
N ASN A 53 27.21 -11.81 -18.58
CA ASN A 53 26.67 -10.88 -19.56
C ASN A 53 25.46 -11.51 -20.27
N GLY A 54 24.31 -10.84 -20.19
CA GLY A 54 23.06 -11.30 -20.79
C GLY A 54 23.07 -11.27 -22.32
N ALA A 55 22.01 -11.83 -22.92
CA ALA A 55 21.86 -11.95 -24.37
C ALA A 55 21.88 -10.60 -25.11
N ASP A 56 21.37 -9.56 -24.46
CA ASP A 56 21.28 -8.19 -25.00
C ASP A 56 22.46 -7.30 -24.57
N SER A 57 23.42 -7.88 -23.83
CA SER A 57 24.62 -7.21 -23.36
C SER A 57 25.76 -7.32 -24.38
N TRP A 58 26.80 -6.52 -24.17
CA TRP A 58 28.04 -6.65 -24.93
C TRP A 58 28.79 -7.93 -24.51
N ASN A 59 29.10 -8.80 -25.49
CA ASN A 59 29.70 -10.12 -25.29
C ASN A 59 28.84 -11.08 -24.43
N PRO A 60 27.68 -11.53 -24.93
CA PRO A 60 26.83 -12.47 -24.20
C PRO A 60 27.56 -13.77 -23.83
N GLY A 61 27.32 -14.26 -22.60
CA GLY A 61 27.94 -15.48 -22.06
C GLY A 61 29.40 -15.33 -21.62
N PHE A 62 29.93 -14.11 -21.65
CA PHE A 62 31.19 -13.75 -20.96
C PHE A 62 30.87 -13.09 -19.62
N TRP A 63 31.89 -12.86 -18.81
CA TRP A 63 31.75 -12.40 -17.43
C TRP A 63 32.32 -11.01 -17.23
N SER A 64 31.63 -10.17 -16.46
CA SER A 64 32.08 -8.82 -16.11
C SER A 64 32.23 -8.68 -14.61
N LYS A 65 33.22 -7.89 -14.18
CA LYS A 65 33.38 -7.48 -12.79
C LYS A 65 33.09 -5.99 -12.67
N TYR A 66 32.28 -5.66 -11.67
CA TYR A 66 31.89 -4.32 -11.28
C TYR A 66 32.43 -4.06 -9.88
N ASP A 67 33.04 -2.90 -9.66
CA ASP A 67 33.41 -2.41 -8.35
C ASP A 67 32.64 -1.10 -8.10
N TRP A 68 32.27 -0.82 -6.86
CA TRP A 68 31.69 0.46 -6.46
C TRP A 68 32.44 1.09 -5.29
N THR A 69 32.24 2.38 -5.08
CA THR A 69 32.75 3.09 -3.91
C THR A 69 31.88 4.29 -3.60
N TRP A 70 31.88 4.70 -2.34
CA TRP A 70 31.20 5.89 -1.87
C TRP A 70 32.21 7.00 -1.59
N ASN A 71 31.91 8.21 -2.06
CA ASN A 71 32.60 9.41 -1.65
C ASN A 71 31.58 10.37 -1.01
N SER A 72 31.61 10.45 0.32
CA SER A 72 30.51 11.04 1.09
C SER A 72 29.19 10.31 0.84
N GLU A 73 28.21 10.93 0.20
CA GLU A 73 26.88 10.37 -0.10
C GLU A 73 26.72 10.02 -1.59
N GLU A 74 27.75 10.27 -2.40
CA GLU A 74 27.73 10.00 -3.84
C GLU A 74 28.25 8.59 -4.13
N LEU A 75 27.50 7.84 -4.94
CA LEU A 75 27.88 6.51 -5.41
C LEU A 75 28.70 6.62 -6.70
N TYR A 76 29.77 5.83 -6.80
CA TYR A 76 30.57 5.69 -8.00
C TYR A 76 30.74 4.22 -8.36
N TYR A 77 30.72 3.90 -9.65
CA TYR A 77 30.96 2.54 -10.13
C TYR A 77 32.04 2.46 -11.21
N CYS A 78 32.59 1.27 -11.36
CA CYS A 78 33.58 0.92 -12.36
C CYS A 78 33.37 -0.51 -12.85
N GLN A 79 33.30 -0.72 -14.17
CA GLN A 79 33.43 -2.06 -14.75
C GLN A 79 34.92 -2.40 -14.92
N SER A 80 35.54 -2.97 -13.88
CA SER A 80 36.98 -3.24 -13.85
C SER A 80 37.41 -4.38 -14.77
N THR A 81 36.52 -5.33 -15.05
CA THR A 81 36.76 -6.41 -16.00
C THR A 81 35.63 -6.50 -17.00
N PHE A 82 36.00 -6.47 -18.28
CA PHE A 82 35.07 -6.56 -19.39
C PHE A 82 35.26 -7.88 -20.13
N ALA A 83 34.22 -8.73 -20.14
CA ALA A 83 34.15 -9.96 -20.93
C ALA A 83 35.28 -10.98 -20.68
N ALA A 84 35.44 -11.42 -19.43
CA ALA A 84 36.26 -12.58 -19.09
C ALA A 84 35.65 -13.88 -19.66
N GLU A 85 36.48 -14.79 -20.13
CA GLU A 85 36.04 -16.06 -20.74
C GLU A 85 35.37 -17.00 -19.72
N THR A 86 35.70 -16.85 -18.44
CA THR A 86 35.14 -17.66 -17.35
C THR A 86 34.84 -16.82 -16.11
N GLU A 87 33.87 -17.26 -15.32
CA GLU A 87 33.55 -16.70 -13.99
C GLU A 87 34.78 -16.62 -13.09
N ALA A 88 35.59 -17.68 -13.07
CA ALA A 88 36.78 -17.75 -12.25
C ALA A 88 37.82 -16.69 -12.64
N ASP A 89 37.94 -16.38 -13.94
CA ASP A 89 38.83 -15.32 -14.41
C ASP A 89 38.32 -13.94 -13.94
N ALA A 90 37.01 -13.68 -14.02
CA ALA A 90 36.40 -12.44 -13.53
C ALA A 90 36.55 -12.29 -12.01
N LEU A 91 36.30 -13.34 -11.22
CA LEU A 91 36.50 -13.35 -9.77
C LEU A 91 37.96 -13.10 -9.37
N SER A 92 38.91 -13.61 -10.16
CA SER A 92 40.33 -13.45 -9.88
C SER A 92 40.92 -12.11 -10.36
N ALA A 93 40.14 -11.31 -11.08
CA ALA A 93 40.60 -10.03 -11.60
C ALA A 93 40.77 -8.99 -10.48
N ASP A 94 41.81 -8.18 -10.62
CA ASP A 94 42.09 -7.09 -9.68
C ASP A 94 40.92 -6.10 -9.65
N SER A 95 40.50 -5.70 -8.44
CA SER A 95 39.49 -4.66 -8.24
C SER A 95 40.04 -3.28 -8.62
N ALA A 96 39.13 -2.38 -9.01
CA ALA A 96 39.48 -0.99 -9.31
C ALA A 96 40.01 -0.25 -8.07
N ASN A 97 40.85 0.77 -8.29
CA ASN A 97 41.41 1.57 -7.18
C ASN A 97 40.44 2.66 -6.74
N ALA A 98 39.68 2.40 -5.67
CA ALA A 98 38.68 3.33 -5.12
C ALA A 98 39.27 4.62 -4.52
N THR A 99 40.59 4.70 -4.28
CA THR A 99 41.22 5.93 -3.75
C THR A 99 41.57 6.97 -4.81
N ASP A 100 41.41 6.62 -6.09
CA ASP A 100 41.70 7.47 -7.25
C ASP A 100 40.48 7.43 -8.19
N LEU A 101 39.52 8.33 -7.96
CA LEU A 101 38.30 8.40 -8.77
C LEU A 101 38.57 8.85 -10.22
N ASP A 102 39.69 9.53 -10.49
CA ASP A 102 40.02 10.07 -11.81
C ASP A 102 40.61 9.01 -12.77
N THR A 103 41.36 8.04 -12.24
CA THR A 103 42.06 7.04 -13.07
C THR A 103 42.04 5.61 -12.52
N GLY A 104 41.41 5.38 -11.37
CA GLY A 104 41.41 4.10 -10.67
C GLY A 104 40.61 2.98 -11.34
N CYS A 105 39.75 3.30 -12.32
CA CYS A 105 39.00 2.32 -13.10
C CYS A 105 39.82 1.85 -14.31
N GLY A 106 40.91 1.10 -14.06
CA GLY A 106 41.77 0.57 -15.14
C GLY A 106 42.47 1.65 -16.00
N GLY A 107 42.66 2.86 -15.45
CA GLY A 107 43.20 4.02 -16.16
C GLY A 107 42.16 5.03 -16.64
N PHE A 108 40.87 4.79 -16.36
CA PHE A 108 39.74 5.67 -16.64
C PHE A 108 39.13 6.21 -15.34
N PRO A 109 38.36 7.31 -15.41
CA PRO A 109 37.59 7.79 -14.27
C PRO A 109 36.50 6.78 -13.89
N TRP A 110 36.15 6.77 -12.62
CA TRP A 110 34.94 6.12 -12.13
C TRP A 110 33.72 6.94 -12.54
N SER A 111 32.60 6.27 -12.80
CA SER A 111 31.36 6.95 -13.18
C SER A 111 30.48 7.17 -11.96
N GLN A 112 30.10 8.42 -11.74
CA GLN A 112 29.14 8.80 -10.71
C GLN A 112 27.75 8.26 -11.06
N MET A 113 27.03 7.80 -10.05
CA MET A 113 25.64 7.37 -10.11
C MET A 113 24.79 8.28 -9.22
N ASP A 114 23.77 8.88 -9.82
CA ASP A 114 22.72 9.60 -9.10
C ASP A 114 21.45 8.73 -9.09
N HIS A 115 20.57 8.87 -8.09
CA HIS A 115 19.29 8.17 -8.12
C HIS A 115 18.50 8.59 -9.36
N ALA A 116 17.80 7.64 -9.99
CA ALA A 116 16.81 7.96 -11.02
C ALA A 116 15.67 8.76 -10.36
N HIS A 117 15.74 10.09 -10.47
CA HIS A 117 14.64 10.97 -10.11
C HIS A 117 13.60 10.92 -11.24
N ASP A 118 12.34 10.66 -10.89
CA ASP A 118 11.20 11.08 -11.71
C ASP A 118 11.36 12.59 -11.93
N ASP A 119 11.53 13.01 -13.18
CA ASP A 119 11.62 14.42 -13.59
C ASP A 119 10.22 15.07 -13.44
N HIS A 120 9.77 15.26 -12.21
CA HIS A 120 8.76 16.25 -11.82
C HIS A 120 9.45 17.33 -10.99
N ASP A 121 10.29 18.12 -11.66
CA ASP A 121 10.88 19.34 -11.11
C ASP A 121 9.85 20.49 -11.21
N ASP A 122 8.74 20.36 -10.45
CA ASP A 122 7.94 21.52 -10.08
C ASP A 122 8.67 22.23 -8.94
N HIS A 123 9.51 23.19 -9.31
CA HIS A 123 9.94 24.23 -8.38
C HIS A 123 8.71 25.02 -7.93
N ASP A 124 8.06 24.55 -6.88
CA ASP A 124 6.99 25.27 -6.23
C ASP A 124 7.52 26.60 -5.68
N GLU A 125 7.13 27.70 -6.34
CA GLU A 125 7.43 29.05 -5.87
C GLU A 125 6.76 29.23 -4.50
N MET A 126 7.55 29.28 -3.44
CA MET A 126 7.03 29.44 -2.09
C MET A 126 6.55 30.88 -1.87
N VAL A 127 5.34 31.02 -1.32
CA VAL A 127 4.63 32.28 -1.13
C VAL A 127 4.15 32.47 0.31
N CYS A 128 3.95 33.73 0.70
CA CYS A 128 3.34 34.09 1.98
C CYS A 128 1.83 34.17 1.89
N TYR A 129 1.14 33.24 2.52
CA TYR A 129 -0.31 33.12 2.53
C TYR A 129 -0.93 33.62 3.84
N ASP A 130 -1.91 34.53 3.73
CA ASP A 130 -2.74 34.96 4.85
C ASP A 130 -3.97 34.06 4.97
N MET A 131 -4.00 33.20 5.98
CA MET A 131 -5.13 32.31 6.25
C MET A 131 -6.39 33.05 6.69
N ASN A 132 -6.30 34.29 7.19
CA ASN A 132 -7.49 35.03 7.62
C ASN A 132 -8.22 35.68 6.44
N THR A 133 -7.50 36.00 5.36
CA THR A 133 -8.04 36.69 4.19
C THR A 133 -7.99 35.87 2.90
N HIS A 134 -7.33 34.70 2.92
CA HIS A 134 -7.09 33.83 1.77
C HIS A 134 -6.39 34.56 0.62
N THR A 135 -5.34 35.32 0.94
CA THR A 135 -4.58 36.11 -0.05
C THR A 135 -3.09 35.88 0.08
N VAL A 136 -2.39 35.90 -1.05
CA VAL A 136 -0.93 35.82 -1.10
C VAL A 136 -0.31 37.23 -1.05
N ASP A 137 0.62 37.44 -0.12
CA ASP A 137 1.46 38.65 -0.06
C ASP A 137 2.79 38.41 -0.78
N THR A 138 2.87 38.85 -2.03
CA THR A 138 4.07 38.71 -2.87
C THR A 138 5.17 39.72 -2.53
N SER A 139 4.99 40.59 -1.52
CA SER A 139 6.01 41.55 -1.10
C SER A 139 7.02 40.97 -0.10
N LEU A 140 6.69 39.82 0.49
CA LEU A 140 7.54 39.06 1.41
C LEU A 140 8.06 37.82 0.69
N THR A 141 9.38 37.76 0.50
CA THR A 141 10.01 36.71 -0.34
C THR A 141 10.89 35.76 0.48
N THR A 142 10.75 35.76 1.82
CA THR A 142 11.50 34.85 2.69
C THR A 142 10.60 34.31 3.80
N GLU A 143 10.78 33.04 4.15
CA GLU A 143 10.06 32.36 5.23
C GLU A 143 10.12 33.13 6.57
N SER A 144 11.29 33.67 6.90
CA SER A 144 11.50 34.41 8.14
C SER A 144 10.67 35.70 8.21
N ASP A 145 10.52 36.42 7.09
CA ASP A 145 9.69 37.63 7.04
C ASP A 145 8.20 37.27 7.05
N CYS A 146 7.84 36.14 6.42
CA CYS A 146 6.50 35.56 6.41
C CYS A 146 5.97 35.26 7.80
N GLN A 147 6.75 34.48 8.55
CA GLN A 147 6.41 34.06 9.90
C GLN A 147 6.41 35.25 10.86
N ALA A 148 7.32 36.23 10.67
CA ALA A 148 7.34 37.46 11.45
C ALA A 148 6.10 38.35 11.21
N ALA A 149 5.49 38.26 10.02
CA ALA A 149 4.23 38.91 9.69
C ALA A 149 2.99 38.12 10.15
N GLY A 150 3.16 36.90 10.66
CA GLY A 150 2.07 36.01 11.08
C GLY A 150 1.39 35.28 9.91
N LEU A 151 2.07 35.18 8.76
CA LEU A 151 1.60 34.53 7.54
C LEU A 151 2.23 33.13 7.40
N MET A 152 1.56 32.26 6.65
CA MET A 152 2.02 30.89 6.38
C MET A 152 2.91 30.87 5.13
N TRP A 153 4.06 30.21 5.21
CA TRP A 153 4.96 30.02 4.07
C TRP A 153 4.61 28.69 3.39
N THR A 154 4.07 28.74 2.18
CA THR A 154 3.51 27.58 1.47
C THR A 154 3.81 27.63 -0.02
N ALA A 155 3.78 26.49 -0.71
CA ALA A 155 3.90 26.45 -2.17
C ALA A 155 2.75 27.21 -2.84
N ALA A 156 3.04 27.93 -3.94
CA ALA A 156 2.05 28.74 -4.66
C ALA A 156 0.87 27.92 -5.23
N ASN A 157 1.05 26.62 -5.45
CA ASN A 157 0.05 25.70 -5.97
C ASN A 157 -0.92 25.16 -4.90
N SER A 158 -0.69 25.42 -3.61
CA SER A 158 -1.49 24.84 -2.52
C SER A 158 -2.83 25.55 -2.27
N GLY A 159 -3.35 26.27 -3.27
CA GLY A 159 -4.66 26.93 -3.22
C GLY A 159 -5.70 26.16 -4.04
N PRO A 160 -6.97 26.12 -3.62
CA PRO A 160 -7.98 25.35 -4.34
C PRO A 160 -8.39 26.10 -5.61
N GLY A 161 -8.09 25.51 -6.76
CA GLY A 161 -8.71 25.85 -8.04
C GLY A 161 -7.71 26.01 -9.19
N GLY A 162 -7.85 25.15 -10.19
CA GLY A 162 -7.26 25.36 -11.51
C GLY A 162 -7.12 24.09 -12.32
N ASP A 163 -8.22 23.61 -12.89
CA ASP A 163 -8.22 22.66 -14.01
C ASP A 163 -7.43 23.25 -15.18
N ASP A 164 -6.52 22.47 -15.78
CA ASP A 164 -6.14 22.64 -17.17
C ASP A 164 -5.72 21.28 -17.75
N HIS A 165 -6.65 20.67 -18.50
CA HIS A 165 -6.36 19.57 -19.41
C HIS A 165 -5.52 20.06 -20.58
N SER A 166 -4.39 19.41 -20.84
CA SER A 166 -3.77 19.43 -22.16
C SER A 166 -3.43 18.01 -22.62
N ASP A 167 -4.22 17.54 -23.58
CA ASP A 167 -3.94 16.35 -24.40
C ASP A 167 -2.62 16.53 -25.14
N GLU A 168 -1.61 15.71 -24.86
CA GLU A 168 -0.62 15.32 -25.87
C GLU A 168 -0.36 13.80 -25.78
N GLU A 169 -0.83 13.09 -26.81
CA GLU A 169 -0.58 11.67 -27.05
C GLU A 169 0.90 11.43 -27.33
N GLU A 170 1.59 10.69 -26.46
CA GLU A 170 2.82 9.98 -26.81
C GLU A 170 2.56 8.47 -26.88
N HIS A 171 2.73 7.94 -28.09
CA HIS A 171 2.55 6.53 -28.42
C HIS A 171 3.63 5.66 -27.77
N HIS A 172 3.32 5.04 -26.63
CA HIS A 172 4.02 3.83 -26.18
C HIS A 172 3.41 2.60 -26.87
N ALA A 173 4.27 1.65 -27.26
CA ALA A 173 3.85 0.40 -27.86
C ALA A 173 3.15 -0.48 -26.81
N MET A 174 1.84 -0.36 -26.70
CA MET A 174 1.01 -1.18 -25.81
C MET A 174 0.82 -2.58 -26.40
N GLY A 175 1.28 -3.60 -25.68
CA GLY A 175 0.82 -4.96 -25.89
C GLY A 175 -0.60 -5.12 -25.34
N ALA A 176 -1.56 -5.52 -26.18
CA ALA A 176 -2.93 -5.79 -25.72
C ALA A 176 -3.10 -7.27 -25.38
N VAL A 177 -3.52 -7.56 -24.15
CA VAL A 177 -4.06 -8.87 -23.76
C VAL A 177 -5.58 -8.75 -23.71
N VAL A 178 -6.29 -9.54 -24.51
CA VAL A 178 -7.75 -9.63 -24.47
C VAL A 178 -8.12 -10.84 -23.62
N ILE A 179 -8.62 -10.58 -22.41
CA ILE A 179 -9.16 -11.61 -21.53
C ILE A 179 -10.65 -11.76 -21.87
N HIS A 180 -11.04 -12.95 -22.31
CA HIS A 180 -12.45 -13.28 -22.57
C HIS A 180 -12.97 -14.09 -21.39
N ILE A 181 -13.84 -13.49 -20.58
CA ILE A 181 -14.42 -14.13 -19.40
C ILE A 181 -15.72 -14.81 -19.83
N GLU A 182 -15.73 -16.15 -19.84
CA GLU A 182 -16.91 -16.94 -20.27
C GLU A 182 -17.91 -17.19 -19.13
N ALA A 183 -17.51 -17.00 -17.86
CA ALA A 183 -18.35 -16.98 -16.67
C ALA A 183 -17.58 -16.39 -15.46
N GLU A 184 -18.22 -15.50 -14.70
CA GLU A 184 -17.70 -14.91 -13.46
C GLU A 184 -18.22 -15.69 -12.24
N GLY A 185 -17.35 -15.94 -11.26
CA GLY A 185 -17.75 -16.36 -9.91
C GLY A 185 -17.74 -15.17 -8.95
N ASP A 186 -18.17 -15.38 -7.70
CA ASP A 186 -18.38 -14.33 -6.69
C ASP A 186 -17.10 -13.60 -6.18
N TYR A 187 -15.97 -13.66 -6.91
CA TYR A 187 -14.70 -13.05 -6.51
C TYR A 187 -14.08 -12.29 -7.68
N GLY A 188 -13.79 -11.00 -7.45
CA GLY A 188 -13.01 -10.14 -8.34
C GLY A 188 -11.50 -10.44 -8.26
N PHE A 189 -10.74 -9.95 -9.24
CA PHE A 189 -9.29 -10.05 -9.28
C PHE A 189 -8.67 -8.73 -8.80
N VAL A 190 -7.68 -8.80 -7.90
CA VAL A 190 -6.87 -7.64 -7.50
C VAL A 190 -5.60 -7.63 -8.35
N LEU A 191 -5.34 -6.51 -9.01
CA LEU A 191 -4.07 -6.26 -9.70
C LEU A 191 -3.11 -5.54 -8.74
N PRO A 192 -1.82 -5.87 -8.75
CA PRO A 192 -0.85 -5.12 -7.97
C PRO A 192 -0.70 -3.69 -8.52
N ASN A 193 -0.33 -2.74 -7.66
CA ASN A 193 -0.35 -1.30 -7.93
C ASN A 193 0.55 -0.85 -9.10
N ASP A 194 1.45 -1.72 -9.55
CA ASP A 194 2.34 -1.55 -10.69
C ASP A 194 1.70 -1.93 -12.05
N ILE A 195 0.48 -2.48 -12.06
CA ILE A 195 -0.27 -2.80 -13.28
C ILE A 195 -1.45 -1.83 -13.46
N GLN A 196 -1.27 -0.85 -14.35
CA GLN A 196 -2.38 0.01 -14.79
C GLN A 196 -3.18 -0.67 -15.92
N MET A 197 -4.46 -0.94 -15.68
CA MET A 197 -5.39 -1.45 -16.70
C MET A 197 -6.14 -0.29 -17.34
N TYR A 198 -5.93 -0.07 -18.64
CA TYR A 198 -6.77 0.83 -19.43
C TYR A 198 -7.94 0.05 -20.02
N ILE A 199 -9.17 0.36 -19.58
CA ILE A 199 -10.38 -0.16 -20.22
C ILE A 199 -10.59 0.62 -21.51
N VAL A 200 -10.18 0.03 -22.63
CA VAL A 200 -10.48 0.58 -23.96
C VAL A 200 -11.95 0.31 -24.26
N MET A 201 -12.80 1.29 -23.94
CA MET A 201 -14.20 1.29 -24.37
C MET A 201 -14.24 1.23 -25.89
N GLY A 202 -14.72 0.11 -26.44
CA GLY A 202 -14.99 0.01 -27.86
C GLY A 202 -16.06 1.03 -28.24
N ASP A 203 -15.74 1.90 -29.21
CA ASP A 203 -16.62 2.91 -29.80
C ASP A 203 -18.02 2.33 -30.08
N GLY A 204 -18.93 2.59 -29.15
CA GLY A 204 -20.29 2.07 -29.10
C GLY A 204 -21.24 3.22 -28.80
N GLY A 205 -21.46 4.05 -29.80
CA GLY A 205 -22.32 5.23 -29.72
C GLY A 205 -23.78 4.94 -29.40
N HIS A 206 -24.38 5.88 -28.67
CA HIS A 206 -25.81 6.15 -28.59
C HIS A 206 -25.96 7.66 -28.32
N ASP A 207 -26.28 8.45 -29.35
CA ASP A 207 -27.64 8.81 -29.79
C ASP A 207 -28.35 9.76 -28.80
N ASP A 208 -28.18 11.06 -29.08
CA ASP A 208 -29.14 12.17 -29.04
C ASP A 208 -30.34 12.07 -28.09
N HIS A 209 -30.42 12.99 -27.10
CA HIS A 209 -31.61 13.69 -26.59
C HIS A 209 -31.12 14.75 -25.58
N ASP A 210 -31.55 15.99 -25.48
CA ASP A 210 -32.53 16.82 -26.19
C ASP A 210 -32.12 18.29 -25.94
N ASP A 211 -32.46 19.16 -26.90
CA ASP A 211 -32.65 20.59 -26.68
C ASP A 211 -33.50 20.84 -25.43
N HIS A 212 -33.17 21.84 -24.60
CA HIS A 212 -34.14 22.88 -24.26
C HIS A 212 -33.48 24.15 -23.67
N ASP A 213 -33.86 25.25 -24.31
CA ASP A 213 -33.52 26.65 -24.06
C ASP A 213 -33.90 27.18 -22.66
N ASP A 214 -33.04 28.08 -22.17
CA ASP A 214 -33.32 29.45 -21.70
C ASP A 214 -34.52 29.70 -20.75
N HIS A 215 -34.21 30.14 -19.51
CA HIS A 215 -34.75 31.28 -18.74
C HIS A 215 -34.20 31.15 -17.30
N GLY A 216 -33.58 32.12 -16.62
CA GLY A 216 -33.87 33.55 -16.58
C GLY A 216 -34.57 33.88 -15.24
N ASP A 217 -33.77 34.31 -14.25
CA ASP A 217 -34.04 34.98 -12.96
C ASP A 217 -35.47 34.97 -12.36
N ASP A 218 -35.59 34.63 -11.07
CA ASP A 218 -36.07 35.57 -10.02
C ASP A 218 -36.21 34.88 -8.63
N ASP A 219 -35.91 35.69 -7.60
CA ASP A 219 -36.02 35.46 -6.16
C ASP A 219 -37.34 34.81 -5.68
N HIS A 220 -37.30 34.05 -4.58
CA HIS A 220 -38.10 34.31 -3.36
C HIS A 220 -37.89 33.27 -2.22
N ASP A 221 -37.79 33.81 -1.01
CA ASP A 221 -37.85 33.15 0.30
C ASP A 221 -39.18 32.40 0.59
N ASP A 222 -39.11 31.42 1.51
CA ASP A 222 -39.94 31.27 2.73
C ASP A 222 -40.66 29.91 2.98
N HIS A 223 -40.26 29.27 4.09
CA HIS A 223 -40.93 28.34 5.04
C HIS A 223 -41.93 27.21 4.61
N GLY A 224 -41.69 25.99 5.15
CA GLY A 224 -42.63 25.33 6.09
C GLY A 224 -43.29 23.98 5.70
N ASP A 225 -42.92 22.93 6.47
CA ASP A 225 -43.67 21.77 7.01
C ASP A 225 -44.48 20.75 6.15
N ASP A 226 -44.11 19.48 6.40
CA ASP A 226 -44.91 18.26 6.69
C ASP A 226 -45.68 17.42 5.62
N ASP A 227 -45.43 16.11 5.73
CA ASP A 227 -46.25 14.90 5.48
C ASP A 227 -46.52 14.38 4.05
N HIS A 228 -45.91 13.24 3.67
CA HIS A 228 -46.58 11.91 3.59
C HIS A 228 -45.78 10.78 2.87
N ASP A 229 -45.77 9.63 3.54
CA ASP A 229 -45.68 8.20 3.14
C ASP A 229 -45.79 7.80 1.64
N ASP A 230 -44.94 6.88 1.15
CA ASP A 230 -45.29 5.51 0.66
C ASP A 230 -44.03 4.72 0.19
N HIS A 231 -44.10 3.40 0.30
CA HIS A 231 -43.07 2.35 0.18
C HIS A 231 -42.50 2.07 -1.22
N GLY A 232 -41.29 1.48 -1.30
CA GLY A 232 -40.90 0.58 -2.40
C GLY A 232 -39.42 0.22 -2.52
N ASP A 233 -39.08 -0.98 -2.03
CA ASP A 233 -38.08 -1.96 -2.50
C ASP A 233 -36.58 -1.56 -2.68
N ASP A 234 -35.76 -2.18 -1.82
CA ASP A 234 -34.53 -2.94 -2.11
C ASP A 234 -33.68 -2.53 -3.32
N ASP A 235 -32.60 -1.79 -3.05
CA ASP A 235 -31.24 -2.09 -3.52
C ASP A 235 -30.28 -1.40 -2.53
N ASP A 236 -29.46 -2.18 -1.83
CA ASP A 236 -28.45 -1.70 -0.88
C ASP A 236 -27.34 -0.96 -1.64
N GLU A 237 -27.60 0.29 -2.01
CA GLU A 237 -26.58 1.23 -2.43
C GLU A 237 -25.94 1.82 -1.16
N ILE A 238 -24.66 1.51 -0.94
CA ILE A 238 -23.87 2.16 0.11
C ILE A 238 -23.64 3.60 -0.34
N VAL A 239 -24.52 4.52 0.09
CA VAL A 239 -24.40 5.94 -0.23
C VAL A 239 -23.30 6.55 0.62
N ALA A 240 -22.11 6.71 0.04
CA ALA A 240 -21.11 7.66 0.53
C ALA A 240 -21.51 9.08 0.09
N GLY A 241 -21.26 10.07 0.96
CA GLY A 241 -21.55 11.47 0.69
C GLY A 241 -20.84 12.01 -0.56
N ASP A 242 -21.46 13.05 -1.13
CA ASP A 242 -21.35 13.56 -2.50
C ASP A 242 -19.98 14.13 -2.95
N ASP A 243 -18.85 13.85 -2.29
CA ASP A 243 -17.56 14.51 -2.63
C ASP A 243 -16.28 13.72 -2.21
N GLU A 244 -16.25 12.39 -2.31
CA GLU A 244 -15.02 11.60 -2.06
C GLU A 244 -14.90 10.48 -3.12
N ASP A 245 -13.70 10.23 -3.65
CA ASP A 245 -13.39 9.09 -4.53
C ASP A 245 -13.62 7.77 -3.76
N GLY A 246 -14.88 7.34 -3.65
CA GLY A 246 -15.29 6.24 -2.79
C GLY A 246 -14.72 4.89 -3.25
N PHE A 247 -14.19 4.12 -2.30
CA PHE A 247 -13.83 2.72 -2.52
C PHE A 247 -15.06 1.95 -3.02
N THR A 248 -14.96 1.35 -4.22
CA THR A 248 -16.03 0.49 -4.77
C THR A 248 -16.21 -0.80 -3.95
N TYR A 249 -15.18 -1.21 -3.21
CA TYR A 249 -15.14 -2.43 -2.40
C TYR A 249 -14.35 -2.22 -1.11
N ASP A 250 -14.70 -2.95 -0.05
CA ASP A 250 -13.91 -2.99 1.19
C ASP A 250 -12.52 -3.59 0.93
N PRO A 251 -11.43 -2.86 1.18
CA PRO A 251 -10.06 -3.33 0.91
C PRO A 251 -9.54 -4.35 1.94
N HIS A 252 -10.15 -4.48 3.11
CA HIS A 252 -9.60 -5.15 4.29
C HIS A 252 -9.68 -6.69 4.28
N SER A 253 -9.60 -7.28 3.10
CA SER A 253 -9.72 -8.73 2.89
C SER A 253 -8.68 -9.56 3.68
N TRP A 254 -7.52 -8.98 4.01
CA TRP A 254 -6.50 -9.67 4.82
C TRP A 254 -6.96 -9.98 6.24
N LEU A 255 -8.02 -9.34 6.76
CA LEU A 255 -8.61 -9.67 8.06
C LEU A 255 -9.45 -10.96 8.05
N SER A 256 -9.58 -11.63 6.90
CA SER A 256 -10.05 -13.01 6.81
C SER A 256 -8.90 -13.96 6.54
N PRO A 257 -8.61 -14.95 7.41
CA PRO A 257 -7.57 -15.95 7.18
C PRO A 257 -7.74 -16.75 5.87
N ILE A 258 -8.98 -16.93 5.40
CA ILE A 258 -9.30 -17.61 4.14
C ILE A 258 -8.95 -16.72 2.94
N ALA A 259 -9.35 -15.45 2.97
CA ALA A 259 -9.00 -14.51 1.91
C ALA A 259 -7.48 -14.27 1.88
N PHE A 260 -6.83 -14.20 3.04
CA PHE A 260 -5.38 -14.08 3.12
C PHE A 260 -4.65 -15.31 2.57
N GLU A 261 -5.20 -16.52 2.73
CA GLU A 261 -4.67 -17.71 2.05
C GLU A 261 -4.76 -17.59 0.52
N ALA A 262 -5.87 -17.06 -0.01
CA ALA A 262 -6.00 -16.80 -1.44
C ALA A 262 -4.92 -15.81 -1.94
N GLN A 263 -4.65 -14.74 -1.18
CA GLN A 263 -3.58 -13.79 -1.48
C GLN A 263 -2.19 -14.45 -1.45
N VAL A 264 -1.93 -15.35 -0.49
CA VAL A 264 -0.68 -16.12 -0.43
C VAL A 264 -0.47 -16.95 -1.69
N ASN A 265 -1.54 -17.53 -2.25
CA ASN A 265 -1.45 -18.28 -3.51
C ASN A 265 -1.16 -17.38 -4.71
N VAL A 266 -1.74 -16.17 -4.76
CA VAL A 266 -1.41 -15.16 -5.78
C VAL A 266 0.07 -14.79 -5.71
N VAL A 267 0.58 -14.51 -4.51
CA VAL A 267 2.00 -14.19 -4.30
C VAL A 267 2.90 -15.38 -4.67
N LEU A 268 2.52 -16.61 -4.30
CA LEU A 268 3.25 -17.82 -4.68
C LEU A 268 3.34 -17.97 -6.21
N ASP A 269 2.23 -17.77 -6.92
CA ASP A 269 2.17 -17.90 -8.38
C ASP A 269 3.04 -16.83 -9.06
N SER A 270 2.98 -15.59 -8.57
CA SER A 270 3.83 -14.48 -9.04
C SER A 270 5.32 -14.76 -8.80
N LEU A 271 5.69 -15.10 -7.56
CA LEU A 271 7.09 -15.42 -7.21
C LEU A 271 7.60 -16.64 -7.98
N SER A 272 6.78 -17.67 -8.16
CA SER A 272 7.16 -18.87 -8.91
C SER A 272 7.31 -18.62 -10.40
N SER A 273 6.53 -17.70 -10.96
CA SER A 273 6.61 -17.30 -12.36
C SER A 273 7.83 -16.41 -12.63
N THR A 274 8.09 -15.45 -11.74
CA THR A 274 9.23 -14.52 -11.86
C THR A 274 10.56 -15.20 -11.54
N PHE A 275 10.59 -16.09 -10.52
CA PHE A 275 11.79 -16.79 -10.08
C PHE A 275 11.62 -18.32 -10.11
N PRO A 276 11.63 -18.97 -11.29
CA PRO A 276 11.36 -20.41 -11.43
C PRO A 276 12.31 -21.34 -10.66
N ASN A 277 13.55 -20.89 -10.41
CA ASN A 277 14.51 -21.66 -9.61
C ASN A 277 14.12 -21.71 -8.12
N GLY A 278 13.37 -20.72 -7.64
CA GLY A 278 12.88 -20.61 -6.26
C GLY A 278 11.55 -21.31 -6.00
N THR A 279 10.83 -21.75 -7.03
CA THR A 279 9.47 -22.31 -6.94
C THR A 279 9.32 -23.39 -5.85
N SER A 280 10.30 -24.31 -5.71
CA SER A 280 10.22 -25.35 -4.69
C SER A 280 10.22 -24.78 -3.28
N VAL A 281 11.00 -23.73 -3.02
CA VAL A 281 11.09 -23.08 -1.70
C VAL A 281 9.84 -22.27 -1.44
N PHE A 282 9.36 -21.49 -2.41
CA PHE A 282 8.13 -20.72 -2.27
C PHE A 282 6.93 -21.63 -2.01
N THR A 283 6.83 -22.74 -2.74
CA THR A 283 5.75 -23.72 -2.56
C THR A 283 5.79 -24.34 -1.17
N GLU A 284 6.96 -24.70 -0.67
CA GLU A 284 7.12 -25.25 0.69
C GLU A 284 6.74 -24.22 1.76
N ASN A 285 7.17 -22.98 1.61
CA ASN A 285 6.87 -21.88 2.53
C ASN A 285 5.38 -21.52 2.52
N ALA A 286 4.78 -21.37 1.33
CA ALA A 286 3.36 -21.07 1.17
C ALA A 286 2.49 -22.19 1.75
N ALA A 287 2.84 -23.46 1.53
CA ALA A 287 2.14 -24.59 2.14
C ALA A 287 2.24 -24.58 3.68
N SER A 288 3.43 -24.29 4.22
CA SER A 288 3.64 -24.17 5.67
C SER A 288 2.83 -23.01 6.28
N TYR A 289 2.72 -21.89 5.56
CA TYR A 289 1.95 -20.73 6.01
C TYR A 289 0.44 -20.93 5.86
N SER A 290 -0.04 -21.52 4.77
CA SER A 290 -1.44 -21.92 4.56
C SER A 290 -1.93 -22.82 5.71
N VAL A 291 -1.13 -23.80 6.17
CA VAL A 291 -1.49 -24.61 7.34
C VAL A 291 -1.71 -23.77 8.61
N GLN A 292 -0.93 -22.71 8.81
CA GLN A 292 -1.10 -21.81 9.95
C GLN A 292 -2.35 -20.92 9.80
N LEU A 293 -2.62 -20.42 8.59
CA LEU A 293 -3.84 -19.66 8.28
C LEU A 293 -5.11 -20.50 8.43
N MET A 294 -5.07 -21.75 7.98
CA MET A 294 -6.19 -22.69 8.15
C MET A 294 -6.39 -23.07 9.61
N GLY A 295 -5.31 -23.25 10.38
CA GLY A 295 -5.41 -23.43 11.82
C GLY A 295 -6.05 -22.22 12.52
N LEU A 296 -5.75 -21.01 12.07
CA LEU A 296 -6.36 -19.78 12.56
C LEU A 296 -7.85 -19.71 12.17
N HIS A 297 -8.19 -19.98 10.91
CA HIS A 297 -9.58 -20.07 10.45
C HIS A 297 -10.39 -21.09 11.27
N GLU A 298 -9.85 -22.29 11.49
CA GLU A 298 -10.50 -23.32 12.30
C GLU A 298 -10.76 -22.85 13.73
N ARG A 299 -9.87 -22.05 14.33
CA ARG A 299 -10.09 -21.46 15.66
C ARG A 299 -11.22 -20.43 15.65
N PHE A 300 -11.30 -19.56 14.64
CA PHE A 300 -12.43 -18.63 14.49
C PHE A 300 -13.75 -19.38 14.27
N THR A 301 -13.77 -20.36 13.38
CA THR A 301 -14.96 -21.20 13.13
C THR A 301 -15.37 -21.99 14.37
N ALA A 302 -14.43 -22.51 15.14
CA ALA A 302 -14.74 -23.21 16.40
C ALA A 302 -15.29 -22.28 17.48
N ALA A 303 -14.92 -20.99 17.46
CA ALA A 303 -15.46 -20.00 18.38
C ALA A 303 -16.85 -19.52 17.92
N PHE A 304 -16.99 -19.10 16.66
CA PHE A 304 -18.13 -18.30 16.19
C PHE A 304 -18.95 -18.94 15.08
N GLY A 305 -18.53 -20.06 14.49
CA GLY A 305 -19.32 -20.73 13.44
C GLY A 305 -20.69 -21.22 13.92
N GLU A 306 -21.46 -21.84 13.03
CA GLU A 306 -22.82 -22.36 13.31
C GLU A 306 -22.86 -23.28 14.57
N ASP A 307 -21.82 -24.10 14.76
CA ASP A 307 -21.64 -25.00 15.91
C ASP A 307 -20.59 -24.47 16.93
N GLY A 308 -20.29 -23.17 16.89
CA GLY A 308 -19.24 -22.53 17.69
C GLY A 308 -19.50 -22.55 19.20
N THR A 309 -18.43 -22.36 19.99
CA THR A 309 -18.52 -22.37 21.46
C THR A 309 -18.95 -21.03 22.07
N CYS A 310 -18.84 -19.93 21.32
CA CYS A 310 -19.25 -18.62 21.78
C CYS A 310 -20.77 -18.49 21.64
N ASP A 311 -21.47 -18.76 22.73
CA ASP A 311 -22.91 -18.60 22.88
C ASP A 311 -23.18 -17.30 23.63
N MET A 312 -23.63 -16.27 22.90
CA MET A 312 -24.09 -15.00 23.48
C MET A 312 -25.49 -15.12 24.12
N ALA A 313 -25.71 -16.19 24.89
CA ALA A 313 -26.99 -16.53 25.52
C ALA A 313 -28.18 -16.53 24.53
N GLY A 314 -27.94 -16.96 23.29
CA GLY A 314 -28.91 -16.96 22.20
C GLY A 314 -29.23 -15.58 21.59
N GLN A 315 -28.37 -14.58 21.80
CA GLN A 315 -28.38 -13.31 21.05
C GLN A 315 -27.49 -13.41 19.80
N ASP A 316 -27.74 -12.54 18.84
CA ASP A 316 -26.89 -12.38 17.65
C ASP A 316 -25.49 -11.93 18.09
N LYS A 317 -24.46 -12.37 17.35
CA LYS A 317 -23.05 -12.13 17.71
C LYS A 317 -22.63 -10.72 17.35
N THR A 318 -23.16 -9.72 18.06
CA THR A 318 -22.87 -8.31 17.78
C THR A 318 -21.69 -7.78 18.59
N ILE A 319 -20.74 -7.13 17.93
CA ILE A 319 -19.69 -6.30 18.54
C ILE A 319 -19.73 -4.87 17.99
N VAL A 320 -19.08 -3.93 18.69
CA VAL A 320 -18.89 -2.56 18.21
C VAL A 320 -17.40 -2.29 18.05
N ALA A 321 -17.00 -1.71 16.91
CA ALA A 321 -15.63 -1.27 16.64
C ALA A 321 -15.59 0.21 16.23
N ASN A 322 -14.44 0.86 16.31
CA ASN A 322 -14.29 2.21 15.80
C ASN A 322 -14.24 2.23 14.26
N HIS A 323 -13.44 1.37 13.63
CA HIS A 323 -13.18 1.39 12.19
C HIS A 323 -13.90 0.26 11.45
N ASN A 324 -14.46 0.55 10.26
CA ASN A 324 -15.07 -0.45 9.39
C ASN A 324 -14.06 -1.24 8.55
N ALA A 325 -13.24 -2.04 9.22
CA ALA A 325 -12.24 -2.90 8.55
C ALA A 325 -12.62 -4.39 8.53
N TYR A 326 -13.72 -4.78 9.18
CA TYR A 326 -13.90 -6.18 9.62
C TYR A 326 -15.00 -6.93 8.86
N SER A 327 -15.50 -6.41 7.75
CA SER A 327 -16.64 -6.98 7.01
C SER A 327 -16.39 -8.45 6.58
N TYR A 328 -15.19 -8.77 6.12
CA TYR A 328 -14.82 -10.13 5.72
C TYR A 328 -14.89 -11.11 6.89
N MET A 329 -14.51 -10.67 8.09
CA MET A 329 -14.63 -11.47 9.32
C MET A 329 -16.09 -11.60 9.74
N SER A 330 -16.86 -10.52 9.63
CA SER A 330 -18.30 -10.48 9.91
C SER A 330 -19.05 -11.53 9.10
N VAL A 331 -18.91 -11.50 7.78
CA VAL A 331 -19.58 -12.43 6.85
C VAL A 331 -19.09 -13.86 7.06
N GLN A 332 -17.78 -14.07 7.21
CA GLN A 332 -17.21 -15.41 7.27
C GLN A 332 -17.56 -16.17 8.56
N TYR A 333 -17.75 -15.46 9.68
CA TYR A 333 -17.93 -16.06 11.00
C TYR A 333 -19.25 -15.68 11.67
N ASP A 334 -20.17 -15.04 10.94
CA ASP A 334 -21.51 -14.69 11.43
C ASP A 334 -21.42 -13.82 12.70
N ILE A 335 -20.63 -12.75 12.62
CA ILE A 335 -20.42 -11.74 13.66
C ILE A 335 -20.93 -10.41 13.11
N ASP A 336 -21.95 -9.81 13.73
CA ASP A 336 -22.39 -8.47 13.36
C ASP A 336 -21.43 -7.43 13.95
N ILE A 337 -20.91 -6.53 13.13
CA ILE A 337 -19.95 -5.51 13.57
C ILE A 337 -20.53 -4.14 13.27
N ILE A 338 -20.85 -3.40 14.32
CA ILE A 338 -21.32 -2.02 14.23
C ILE A 338 -20.11 -1.10 14.35
N THR A 339 -19.94 -0.15 13.42
CA THR A 339 -18.73 0.67 13.34
C THR A 339 -19.05 2.14 13.58
N LEU A 340 -18.11 2.89 14.18
CA LEU A 340 -18.26 4.34 14.40
C LEU A 340 -17.87 5.15 13.16
N HIS A 341 -16.87 4.70 12.43
CA HIS A 341 -16.33 5.31 11.22
C HIS A 341 -16.66 4.45 10.00
N GLY A 342 -16.57 5.06 8.82
CA GLY A 342 -16.64 4.38 7.52
C GLY A 342 -15.40 3.56 7.21
N LEU A 343 -15.19 3.23 5.93
CA LEU A 343 -14.02 2.48 5.45
C LEU A 343 -12.72 3.28 5.53
N ASP A 344 -12.81 4.61 5.62
CA ASP A 344 -11.67 5.49 5.88
C ASP A 344 -11.68 5.90 7.36
N PRO A 345 -10.63 5.55 8.13
CA PRO A 345 -10.55 5.87 9.55
C PRO A 345 -10.17 7.33 9.83
N GLU A 346 -9.74 8.13 8.85
CA GLU A 346 -9.22 9.49 9.06
C GLU A 346 -10.31 10.57 9.25
N GLY A 347 -11.59 10.25 8.98
CA GLY A 347 -12.72 11.16 9.19
C GLY A 347 -13.25 11.17 10.61
N GLU A 348 -13.58 12.33 11.18
CA GLU A 348 -14.31 12.39 12.47
C GLU A 348 -15.72 11.78 12.31
N PRO A 349 -16.19 10.95 13.28
CA PRO A 349 -17.48 10.30 13.16
C PRO A 349 -18.60 11.34 13.34
N SER A 350 -19.68 11.21 12.59
CA SER A 350 -20.77 12.18 12.67
C SER A 350 -21.50 12.05 14.02
N PRO A 351 -22.17 13.11 14.51
CA PRO A 351 -23.00 13.00 15.72
C PRO A 351 -24.13 11.97 15.60
N ALA A 352 -24.56 11.64 14.38
CA ALA A 352 -25.56 10.61 14.12
C ALA A 352 -24.97 9.21 14.35
N ASP A 353 -23.78 8.94 13.82
CA ASP A 353 -23.09 7.64 13.98
C ASP A 353 -22.78 7.36 15.46
N ILE A 354 -22.32 8.38 16.19
CA ILE A 354 -22.11 8.29 17.63
C ILE A 354 -23.41 7.94 18.36
N ALA A 355 -24.54 8.56 17.97
CA ALA A 355 -25.83 8.30 18.62
C ALA A 355 -26.34 6.88 18.33
N GLU A 356 -26.20 6.40 17.10
CA GLU A 356 -26.57 5.04 16.69
C GLU A 356 -25.76 3.98 17.44
N VAL A 357 -24.44 4.19 17.55
CA VAL A 357 -23.58 3.28 18.30
C VAL A 357 -23.93 3.26 19.78
N VAL A 358 -24.19 4.42 20.39
CA VAL A 358 -24.61 4.50 21.79
C VAL A 358 -25.94 3.76 22.00
N GLU A 359 -26.93 3.96 21.13
CA GLU A 359 -28.22 3.27 21.19
C GLU A 359 -28.04 1.75 21.06
N SER A 360 -27.23 1.31 20.10
CA SER A 360 -26.91 -0.10 19.88
C SER A 360 -26.23 -0.75 21.09
N ILE A 361 -25.29 -0.04 21.72
CA ILE A 361 -24.61 -0.50 22.94
C ILE A 361 -25.62 -0.70 24.07
N GLU A 362 -26.50 0.27 24.30
CA GLU A 362 -27.50 0.21 25.37
C GLU A 362 -28.59 -0.84 25.12
N GLU A 363 -29.10 -0.94 23.90
CA GLU A 363 -30.18 -1.88 23.54
C GLU A 363 -29.71 -3.33 23.57
N LYS A 364 -28.56 -3.61 22.95
CA LYS A 364 -28.00 -4.96 22.86
C LYS A 364 -27.22 -5.35 24.12
N GLY A 365 -26.95 -4.40 25.01
CA GLY A 365 -26.22 -4.65 26.27
C GLY A 365 -24.74 -4.97 26.05
N ILE A 366 -24.14 -4.37 25.03
CA ILE A 366 -22.74 -4.59 24.64
C ILE A 366 -21.84 -4.00 25.73
N THR A 367 -20.82 -4.75 26.15
CA THR A 367 -19.92 -4.34 27.24
C THR A 367 -18.56 -3.85 26.79
N VAL A 368 -18.20 -4.09 25.53
CA VAL A 368 -16.88 -3.76 24.97
C VAL A 368 -17.03 -2.98 23.67
N LEU A 369 -16.29 -1.88 23.57
CA LEU A 369 -16.05 -1.15 22.32
C LEU A 369 -14.61 -1.46 21.88
N PHE A 370 -14.46 -1.99 20.67
CA PHE A 370 -13.17 -2.26 20.07
C PHE A 370 -12.60 -1.01 19.42
N VAL A 371 -11.30 -0.76 19.63
CA VAL A 371 -10.55 0.34 18.99
C VAL A 371 -9.30 -0.21 18.31
N GLU A 372 -8.76 0.50 17.32
CA GLU A 372 -7.51 0.08 16.69
C GLU A 372 -6.32 0.34 17.61
N GLU A 373 -5.19 -0.32 17.30
CA GLU A 373 -3.98 -0.26 18.13
C GLU A 373 -3.45 1.17 18.34
N TYR A 374 -3.57 2.01 17.31
CA TYR A 374 -2.99 3.35 17.28
C TYR A 374 -4.03 4.47 17.43
N THR A 375 -5.31 4.14 17.64
CA THR A 375 -6.36 5.12 17.89
C THR A 375 -6.11 5.84 19.23
N ASP A 376 -6.17 7.17 19.22
CA ASP A 376 -6.21 7.93 20.47
C ASP A 376 -7.55 7.65 21.17
N GLN A 377 -7.49 6.97 22.32
CA GLN A 377 -8.69 6.60 23.10
C GLN A 377 -9.55 7.80 23.50
N THR A 378 -8.98 9.02 23.49
CA THR A 378 -9.77 10.23 23.74
C THR A 378 -10.86 10.48 22.70
N ALA A 379 -10.72 9.94 21.49
CA ALA A 379 -11.71 10.03 20.42
C ALA A 379 -13.04 9.34 20.79
N VAL A 380 -12.99 8.26 21.60
CA VAL A 380 -14.18 7.48 22.00
C VAL A 380 -14.61 7.72 23.46
N ASN A 381 -13.97 8.66 24.16
CA ASN A 381 -14.24 8.90 25.58
C ASN A 381 -15.69 9.26 25.89
N SER A 382 -16.35 10.03 25.01
CA SER A 382 -17.76 10.41 25.19
C SER A 382 -18.68 9.19 25.25
N ILE A 383 -18.43 8.21 24.37
CA ILE A 383 -19.18 6.95 24.29
C ILE A 383 -18.94 6.13 25.56
N VAL A 384 -17.68 6.01 25.99
CA VAL A 384 -17.29 5.30 27.22
C VAL A 384 -17.94 5.91 28.46
N GLU A 385 -17.92 7.25 28.59
CA GLU A 385 -18.54 7.94 29.73
C GLU A 385 -20.06 7.79 29.77
N GLN A 386 -20.71 7.72 28.60
CA GLN A 386 -22.16 7.62 28.49
C GLN A 386 -22.66 6.19 28.72
N THR A 387 -22.01 5.20 28.11
CA THR A 387 -22.47 3.80 28.08
C THR A 387 -21.81 2.93 29.16
N GLY A 388 -20.60 3.29 29.59
CA GLY A 388 -19.81 2.51 30.55
C GLY A 388 -19.12 1.28 29.97
N VAL A 389 -19.03 1.14 28.65
CA VAL A 389 -18.28 0.06 27.99
C VAL A 389 -16.78 0.13 28.33
N SER A 390 -16.12 -1.02 28.37
CA SER A 390 -14.66 -1.09 28.39
C SER A 390 -14.10 -1.06 26.97
N LEU A 391 -12.85 -0.63 26.84
CA LEU A 391 -12.12 -0.66 25.57
C LEU A 391 -11.27 -1.92 25.47
N GLU A 392 -11.31 -2.57 24.31
CA GLU A 392 -10.34 -3.59 23.90
C GLU A 392 -9.78 -3.24 22.51
N ILE A 393 -8.64 -3.84 22.14
CA ILE A 393 -8.01 -3.58 20.84
C ILE A 393 -8.53 -4.59 19.82
N LEU A 394 -8.85 -4.13 18.62
CA LEU A 394 -9.02 -4.98 17.46
C LEU A 394 -8.04 -4.50 16.37
N TYR A 395 -7.09 -5.37 16.03
CA TYR A 395 -5.97 -5.04 15.15
C TYR A 395 -6.42 -5.07 13.68
N THR A 396 -6.24 -3.95 12.96
CA THR A 396 -6.40 -3.88 11.50
C THR A 396 -5.15 -4.31 10.75
N MET A 397 -3.96 -4.18 11.37
CA MET A 397 -2.66 -4.55 10.81
C MET A 397 -2.26 -3.71 9.58
N GLU A 398 -2.80 -2.50 9.47
CA GLU A 398 -2.43 -1.51 8.44
C GLU A 398 -1.08 -0.85 8.73
N MET A 399 -0.69 -0.80 10.00
CA MET A 399 0.60 -0.32 10.46
C MET A 399 1.43 -1.45 11.07
N ALA A 400 2.75 -1.24 11.12
CA ALA A 400 3.65 -2.13 11.83
C ALA A 400 3.20 -2.28 13.30
N PRO A 401 3.27 -3.49 13.88
CA PRO A 401 2.81 -3.71 15.25
C PRO A 401 3.64 -2.92 16.25
N SER A 402 3.02 -2.45 17.33
CA SER A 402 3.73 -1.71 18.38
C SER A 402 4.68 -2.62 19.17
N ASP A 403 4.35 -3.91 19.28
CA ASP A 403 5.23 -4.96 19.78
C ASP A 403 5.96 -5.63 18.61
N SER A 404 7.27 -5.47 18.53
CA SER A 404 8.08 -6.03 17.45
C SER A 404 8.17 -7.57 17.44
N SER A 405 7.66 -8.24 18.47
CA SER A 405 7.51 -9.70 18.48
C SER A 405 6.22 -10.18 17.81
N ASP A 406 5.27 -9.28 17.54
CA ASP A 406 4.03 -9.61 16.86
C ASP A 406 4.21 -9.75 15.35
N ASN A 407 3.38 -10.60 14.77
CA ASN A 407 3.21 -10.76 13.34
C ASN A 407 1.71 -10.96 13.04
N TYR A 408 1.36 -11.08 11.77
CA TYR A 408 -0.03 -11.29 11.34
C TYR A 408 -0.74 -12.40 12.15
N LEU A 409 -0.10 -13.57 12.31
CA LEU A 409 -0.72 -14.69 13.01
C LEU A 409 -0.94 -14.39 14.49
N SER A 410 0.03 -13.75 15.18
CA SER A 410 -0.15 -13.42 16.59
C SER A 410 -1.23 -12.35 16.79
N MET A 411 -1.27 -11.32 15.94
CA MET A 411 -2.28 -10.26 15.99
C MET A 411 -3.68 -10.80 15.69
N MET A 412 -3.85 -11.66 14.68
CA MET A 412 -5.14 -12.28 14.42
C MET A 412 -5.61 -13.24 15.53
N ASN A 413 -4.67 -13.92 16.20
CA ASN A 413 -5.02 -14.69 17.40
C ASN A 413 -5.44 -13.77 18.55
N LYS A 414 -4.82 -12.59 18.71
CA LYS A 414 -5.27 -11.59 19.68
C LYS A 414 -6.67 -11.06 19.31
N ASN A 415 -6.95 -10.78 18.03
CA ASN A 415 -8.29 -10.41 17.57
C ASN A 415 -9.31 -11.47 17.98
N LEU A 416 -9.06 -12.74 17.70
CA LEU A 416 -9.92 -13.84 18.13
C LEU A 416 -10.17 -13.83 19.65
N GLU A 417 -9.10 -13.73 20.44
CA GLU A 417 -9.19 -13.77 21.91
C GLU A 417 -9.91 -12.56 22.50
N ASN A 418 -9.69 -11.37 21.94
CA ASN A 418 -10.35 -10.14 22.33
C ASN A 418 -11.85 -10.15 21.96
N ILE A 419 -12.20 -10.65 20.77
CA ILE A 419 -13.61 -10.82 20.40
C ILE A 419 -14.29 -11.81 21.36
N ILE A 420 -13.69 -12.98 21.62
CA ILE A 420 -14.24 -13.95 22.59
C ILE A 420 -14.47 -13.29 23.95
N SER A 421 -13.45 -12.58 24.46
CA SER A 421 -13.52 -11.81 25.72
C SER A 421 -14.66 -10.80 25.73
N GLY A 422 -14.73 -9.95 24.69
CA GLY A 422 -15.74 -8.90 24.58
C GLY A 422 -17.16 -9.40 24.38
N CYS A 423 -17.30 -10.58 23.76
CA CYS A 423 -18.56 -11.30 23.62
C CYS A 423 -19.01 -12.00 24.91
N GLY A 424 -18.15 -12.07 25.94
CA GLY A 424 -18.45 -12.75 27.20
C GLY A 424 -18.44 -14.29 27.08
N CYS A 425 -17.74 -14.79 26.08
CA CYS A 425 -17.46 -16.20 25.83
C CYS A 425 -16.03 -16.55 26.33
#